data_AF-A0A2K3JWW7-F1
#
_entry.id   AF-A0A2K3JWW7-F1
#
_cell.length_a   1.000
_cell.length_b   1.000
_cell.length_c   1.000
_cell.angle_alpha   90.00
_cell.angle_beta   90.00
_cell.angle_gamma   90.00
#
_symmetry.space_group_name_H-M   'P 1'
#
loop_
_entity.id
_entity.type
_entity.pdbx_description
1 polymer ?
#
loop_
_entity_poly.entity_id
_entity_poly.type
_entity_poly.pdbx_seq_one_letter_code
_entity_poly.pdbx_strand_id
1 'polypeptide(L)' 'AVQLRKAGKVTVRESNLKKLGATHFKTGVKEEHFEVTKQALLETIKEAVPEMWSAAMENAWGEAHDQLANAIKAEMKKAH' A
#
# COMPACT_ATOMS: atom_id res chain seq x y z
N ALA A 1 -8.48 -0.16 9.17
CA ALA A 1 -9.52 0.90 9.06
C ALA A 1 -9.41 2.01 10.12
N VAL A 2 -9.16 1.71 11.40
CA VAL A 2 -9.22 2.71 12.50
C VAL A 2 -8.25 3.89 12.33
N GLN A 3 -7.03 3.66 11.84
CA GLN A 3 -6.02 4.72 11.62
C GLN A 3 -6.35 5.61 10.40
N LEU A 4 -6.80 5.01 9.29
CA LEU A 4 -7.24 5.72 8.08
C LEU A 4 -8.41 6.68 8.36
N ARG A 5 -9.37 6.24 9.17
CA ARG A 5 -10.55 7.03 9.53
C ARG A 5 -10.24 8.25 10.42
N LYS A 6 -9.10 8.25 11.14
CA LYS A 6 -8.81 9.27 12.17
C LYS A 6 -7.86 10.38 11.73
N ALA A 7 -6.96 10.14 10.78
CA ALA A 7 -5.86 11.07 10.48
C ALA A 7 -5.77 11.52 9.01
N GLY A 8 -6.50 10.90 8.08
CA GLY A 8 -6.31 11.14 6.64
C GLY A 8 -4.88 10.84 6.13
N LYS A 9 -4.03 10.26 6.98
CA LYS A 9 -2.62 9.98 6.71
C LYS A 9 -2.26 8.65 7.35
N VAL A 10 -1.74 7.71 6.56
CA VAL A 10 -1.26 6.43 7.08
C VAL A 10 0.03 6.70 7.85
N THR A 11 -0.03 6.72 9.19
CA THR A 11 1.15 6.83 10.05
C THR A 11 1.70 5.43 10.32
N VAL A 12 2.54 4.92 9.40
CA VAL A 12 3.36 3.73 9.68
C VAL A 12 4.59 4.18 10.46
N ARG A 13 4.88 3.52 11.60
CA ARG A 13 6.12 3.77 12.36
C ARG A 13 7.32 3.51 11.45
N GLU A 14 8.33 4.39 11.49
CA GLU A 14 9.53 4.28 10.62
C GLU A 14 10.26 2.94 10.77
N SER A 15 10.33 2.38 11.98
CA SER A 15 10.94 1.06 12.22
C SER A 15 10.23 -0.07 11.47
N ASN A 16 8.90 0.03 11.31
CA ASN A 16 8.13 -0.92 10.53
C ASN A 16 8.41 -0.76 9.04
N LEU A 17 8.52 0.47 8.52
CA LEU A 17 8.86 0.72 7.12
C LEU A 17 10.25 0.21 6.76
N LYS A 18 11.26 0.45 7.62
CA LYS A 18 12.62 -0.10 7.44
C LYS A 18 12.61 -1.63 7.34
N LYS A 19 11.92 -2.30 8.27
CA LYS A 19 11.79 -3.77 8.25
C LYS A 19 11.09 -4.24 6.97
N LEU A 20 10.00 -3.57 6.59
CA LEU A 20 9.21 -3.94 5.43
C LEU A 20 10.01 -3.78 4.13
N GLY A 21 10.72 -2.66 3.95
CA GLY A 21 11.61 -2.43 2.81
C GLY A 21 12.74 -3.46 2.73
N ALA A 22 13.40 -3.76 3.85
CA ALA A 22 14.44 -4.78 3.90
C ALA A 22 13.92 -6.18 3.55
N THR A 23 12.72 -6.55 4.01
CA THR A 23 12.09 -7.83 3.64
C THR A 23 11.77 -7.88 2.15
N HIS A 24 11.13 -6.85 1.59
CA HIS A 24 10.78 -6.80 0.16
C HIS A 24 12.03 -6.88 -0.73
N PHE A 25 13.10 -6.18 -0.36
CA PHE A 25 14.38 -6.25 -1.06
C PHE A 25 14.97 -7.68 -1.01
N LYS A 26 15.07 -8.27 0.17
CA LYS A 26 15.62 -9.63 0.36
C LYS A 26 14.84 -10.70 -0.38
N THR A 27 13.53 -10.52 -0.56
CA THR A 27 12.66 -11.48 -1.26
C THR A 27 12.56 -11.20 -2.76
N GLY A 28 13.32 -10.23 -3.30
CA GLY A 28 13.39 -9.95 -4.73
C GLY A 28 12.14 -9.25 -5.29
N VAL A 29 11.40 -8.51 -4.46
CA VAL A 29 10.27 -7.71 -4.95
C VAL A 29 10.80 -6.58 -5.83
N LYS A 30 10.14 -6.36 -6.97
CA LYS A 30 10.47 -5.30 -7.93
C LYS A 30 9.38 -4.25 -7.96
N GLU A 31 9.68 -3.09 -8.55
CA GLU A 31 8.75 -1.96 -8.61
C GLU A 31 7.45 -2.32 -9.35
N GLU A 32 7.54 -3.10 -10.43
CA GLU A 32 6.39 -3.57 -11.20
C GLU A 32 5.40 -4.44 -10.40
N HIS A 33 5.84 -5.11 -9.33
CA HIS A 33 4.96 -5.95 -8.52
C HIS A 33 3.97 -5.13 -7.69
N PHE A 34 4.31 -3.88 -7.34
CA PHE A 34 3.42 -3.02 -6.56
C PHE A 34 2.19 -2.61 -7.36
N GLU A 35 2.33 -2.33 -8.66
CA GLU A 35 1.19 -1.95 -9.50
C GLU A 35 0.21 -3.10 -9.69
N VAL A 36 0.71 -4.32 -9.95
CA VAL A 36 -0.14 -5.51 -10.06
C VAL A 36 -0.85 -5.81 -8.73
N THR A 37 -0.16 -5.62 -7.61
CA THR A 37 -0.76 -5.81 -6.27
C THR A 37 -1.86 -4.78 -5.99
N LYS A 38 -1.69 -3.53 -6.44
CA LYS A 38 -2.71 -2.47 -6.33
C LYS A 38 -3.98 -2.86 -7.06
N GLN A 39 -3.85 -3.31 -8.30
CA GLN A 39 -4.99 -3.73 -9.14
C GLN A 39 -5.74 -4.87 -8.48
N ALA A 40 -5.03 -5.94 -8.09
CA ALA A 40 -5.62 -7.08 -7.41
C ALA A 40 -6.30 -6.70 -6.08
N LEU A 41 -5.73 -5.77 -5.32
CA LEU A 41 -6.32 -5.28 -4.08
C LEU A 41 -7.64 -4.54 -4.32
N LEU A 42 -7.67 -3.62 -5.30
CA LEU A 42 -8.87 -2.85 -5.61
C LEU A 42 -10.00 -3.75 -6.15
N GLU A 43 -9.67 -4.68 -7.04
CA GLU A 43 -10.61 -5.70 -7.54
C GLU A 43 -11.16 -6.55 -6.39
N THR A 44 -10.29 -7.04 -5.50
CA THR A 44 -10.70 -7.85 -4.34
C THR A 44 -11.65 -7.07 -3.42
N ILE A 45 -11.38 -5.80 -3.14
CA ILE A 45 -12.26 -4.99 -2.29
C ILE A 45 -13.61 -4.76 -2.99
N LYS A 46 -13.59 -4.45 -4.29
CA LYS A 46 -14.82 -4.27 -5.08
C LYS A 46 -15.70 -5.53 -5.05
N GLU A 47 -15.10 -6.70 -5.21
CA GLU A 47 -15.81 -7.98 -5.15
C GLU A 47 -16.32 -8.32 -3.74
N ALA A 48 -15.56 -7.97 -2.70
CA ALA A 48 -15.93 -8.25 -1.32
C ALA A 48 -17.06 -7.35 -0.79
N VAL A 49 -17.15 -6.10 -1.25
CA VAL A 49 -18.14 -5.12 -0.79
C VAL A 49 -18.80 -4.32 -1.94
N PRO A 50 -19.46 -5.00 -2.89
CA PRO A 50 -19.95 -4.35 -4.11
C PRO A 50 -20.99 -3.25 -3.84
N GLU A 51 -21.82 -3.39 -2.80
CA GLU A 51 -22.84 -2.40 -2.43
C GLU A 51 -22.25 -1.09 -1.87
N MET A 52 -21.05 -1.16 -1.26
CA MET A 52 -20.35 0.00 -0.70
C MET A 52 -19.31 0.59 -1.66
N TRP A 53 -19.01 -0.11 -2.76
CA TRP A 53 -17.99 0.30 -3.70
C TRP A 53 -18.39 1.59 -4.42
N SER A 54 -17.44 2.51 -4.54
CA SER A 54 -17.63 3.78 -5.23
C SER A 54 -16.31 4.27 -5.80
N ALA A 55 -16.38 5.15 -6.80
CA ALA A 55 -15.18 5.79 -7.36
C ALA A 55 -14.35 6.53 -6.29
N ALA A 56 -15.02 7.13 -5.30
CA ALA A 56 -14.33 7.78 -4.18
C ALA A 56 -13.56 6.78 -3.30
N MET A 57 -14.14 5.59 -3.05
CA MET A 57 -13.47 4.52 -2.30
C MET A 57 -12.29 3.94 -3.09
N GLU A 58 -12.46 3.70 -4.39
CA GLU A 58 -11.40 3.24 -5.29
C GLU A 58 -10.20 4.20 -5.26
N ASN A 59 -10.46 5.49 -5.45
CA ASN A 59 -9.42 6.53 -5.42
C ASN A 59 -8.72 6.59 -4.05
N ALA A 60 -9.48 6.56 -2.96
CA ALA A 60 -8.90 6.63 -1.61
C ALA A 60 -8.00 5.42 -1.29
N TRP A 61 -8.41 4.20 -1.67
CA TRP A 61 -7.58 3.02 -1.50
C TRP A 61 -6.37 3.02 -2.44
N GLY A 62 -6.56 3.48 -3.67
CA GLY A 62 -5.48 3.64 -4.64
C GLY A 62 -4.40 4.61 -4.16
N GLU A 63 -4.79 5.79 -3.67
CA GLU A 63 -3.87 6.78 -3.09
C GLU A 63 -3.17 6.24 -1.84
N ALA A 64 -3.90 5.59 -0.94
CA ALA A 64 -3.32 5.00 0.26
C ALA A 64 -2.29 3.91 -0.07
N HIS A 65 -2.57 3.08 -1.08
CA HIS A 65 -1.64 2.09 -1.59
C HIS A 65 -0.38 2.76 -2.14
N ASP A 66 -0.53 3.77 -3.02
CA ASP A 66 0.60 4.44 -3.66
C ASP A 66 1.53 5.12 -2.65
N GLN A 67 0.95 5.79 -1.65
CA GLN A 67 1.72 6.39 -0.56
C GLN A 67 2.55 5.35 0.21
N LEU A 68 1.95 4.20 0.54
CA LEU A 68 2.63 3.13 1.24
C LEU A 68 3.70 2.45 0.36
N ALA A 69 3.37 2.15 -0.90
CA ALA A 69 4.29 1.57 -1.87
C ALA A 69 5.50 2.47 -2.07
N ASN A 70 5.31 3.78 -2.21
CA ASN A 70 6.40 4.75 -2.33
C ASN A 70 7.30 4.77 -1.09
N ALA A 71 6.72 4.70 0.11
CA ALA A 71 7.49 4.61 1.35
C ALA A 71 8.31 3.31 1.43
N ILE A 72 7.73 2.17 1.06
CA ILE A 72 8.43 0.88 1.04
C ILE A 72 9.55 0.89 -0.01
N LYS A 73 9.28 1.35 -1.23
CA LYS A 73 10.28 1.46 -2.31
C LYS A 73 11.46 2.34 -1.89
N ALA A 74 11.21 3.43 -1.16
CA ALA A 74 12.27 4.27 -0.61
C ALA A 74 13.16 3.51 0.39
N GLU A 75 12.59 2.68 1.26
CA GLU A 75 13.35 1.84 2.20
C GLU A 75 14.04 0.65 1.51
N MET A 76 13.46 0.07 0.46
CA MET A 76 14.11 -0.95 -0.37
C MET A 76 15.41 -0.42 -0.99
N LYS A 77 15.39 0.81 -1.52
CA LYS A 77 16.58 1.46 -2.11
C LYS A 77 17.69 1.72 -1.10
N LYS A 78 17.35 1.93 0.19
CA LYS A 78 18.32 2.13 1.28
C LYS A 78 18.90 0.82 1.82
N ALA A 79 18.27 -0.32 1.53
CA ALA A 79 18.72 -1.63 1.95
C ALA A 79 19.75 -2.25 1.00
N HIS A 80 20.06 -1.57 -0.12
CA HIS A 80 21.11 -1.87 -1.09
C HIS A 80 22.32 -0.95 -0.85
#